data_AF-A0A3D8T4K3-F1
#
_entry.id   AF-A0A3D8T4K3-F1
#
_cell.length_a   1.000
_cell.length_b   1.000
_cell.length_c   1.000
_cell.angle_alpha   90.00
_cell.angle_beta   90.00
_cell.angle_gamma   90.00
#
_symmetry.space_group_name_H-M   'P 1'
#
loop_
_entity.id
_entity.type
_entity.pdbx_description
1 polymer ?
#
loop_
_entity_poly.entity_id
_entity_poly.type
_entity_poly.pdbx_seq_one_letter_code
_entity_poly.pdbx_strand_id
1 'polypeptide(L)'
;MEYKFSTVVDPSSYDTRGLLCDEFDVRYHKNAELEDIGCLKCQEHWRQSVGPLGAFKGTLGNILNLISLAIPECLPERLSIVAFANELAFMHDDVTDIAEHGDVHNNDFKDAFNKMASTGTMDNAASGKRALPAYIAKEMVRIDNYRAIPTIKAWAKFVDYGGRQEMKTWRLQGL
;
A
#
# COMPACT_ATOMS: atom_id res chain seq x y z
N MET A 1 2.95 -1.02 26.94
CA MET A 1 2.27 -0.23 25.90
C MET A 1 0.77 -0.47 26.07
N GLU A 2 -0.06 0.56 25.97
CA GLU A 2 -1.51 0.42 26.11
C GLU A 2 -2.14 0.21 24.72
N TYR A 3 -2.80 -0.92 24.50
CA TYR A 3 -3.48 -1.27 23.25
C TYR A 3 -4.92 -0.74 23.28
N LYS A 4 -5.27 0.14 22.35
CA LYS A 4 -6.56 0.85 22.34
C LYS A 4 -7.45 0.38 21.20
N PHE A 5 -6.85 0.09 20.05
CA PHE A 5 -7.60 -0.12 18.81
C PHE A 5 -7.67 -1.58 18.38
N SER A 6 -7.01 -2.50 19.10
CA SER A 6 -7.02 -3.94 18.80
C SER A 6 -7.50 -4.83 19.94
N THR A 7 -7.84 -6.07 19.58
CA THR A 7 -8.03 -7.20 20.50
C THR A 7 -7.07 -8.33 20.14
N VAL A 8 -6.69 -9.15 21.14
CA VAL A 8 -5.93 -10.38 20.89
C VAL A 8 -6.85 -11.38 20.19
N VAL A 9 -6.34 -12.03 19.14
CA VAL A 9 -7.01 -13.12 18.43
C VAL A 9 -6.76 -14.41 19.19
N ASP A 10 -7.77 -15.26 19.30
CA ASP A 10 -7.64 -16.56 19.94
C ASP A 10 -6.57 -17.41 19.23
N PRO A 11 -5.48 -17.82 19.92
CA PRO A 11 -4.43 -18.64 19.31
C PRO A 11 -4.91 -19.99 18.77
N SER A 12 -6.06 -20.50 19.24
CA SER A 12 -6.66 -21.73 18.72
C SER A 12 -7.36 -21.54 17.37
N SER A 13 -7.57 -20.28 16.93
CA SER A 13 -8.28 -19.97 15.68
C SER A 13 -7.34 -19.81 14.47
N TYR A 14 -6.02 -19.95 14.63
CA TYR A 14 -5.06 -19.84 13.54
C TYR A 14 -3.88 -20.81 13.69
N ASP A 15 -3.22 -21.12 12.58
CA ASP A 15 -2.01 -21.95 12.53
C ASP A 15 -0.80 -21.08 12.20
N THR A 16 0.17 -21.04 13.11
CA THR A 16 1.42 -20.28 12.93
C THR A 16 2.47 -21.03 12.13
N ARG A 17 2.31 -22.35 11.93
CA ARG A 17 3.29 -23.26 11.33
C ARG A 17 4.69 -23.15 11.94
N GLY A 18 4.78 -22.75 13.21
CA GLY A 18 6.04 -22.52 13.92
C GLY A 18 6.82 -21.27 13.46
N LEU A 19 6.18 -20.36 12.71
CA LEU A 19 6.80 -19.11 12.24
C LEU A 19 6.62 -17.94 13.22
N LEU A 20 5.67 -18.06 14.15
CA LEU A 20 5.42 -17.06 15.18
C LEU A 20 6.05 -17.55 16.49
N CYS A 21 6.84 -16.70 17.15
CA CYS A 21 7.34 -17.01 18.49
C CYS A 21 6.23 -16.86 19.53
N ASP A 22 6.29 -17.68 20.59
CA ASP A 22 5.26 -17.75 21.64
C ASP A 22 5.06 -16.43 22.40
N GLU A 23 6.02 -15.50 22.33
CA GLU A 23 5.96 -14.20 22.97
C GLU A 23 5.18 -13.14 22.19
N PHE A 24 4.71 -13.44 20.97
CA PHE A 24 3.97 -12.50 20.14
C PHE A 24 2.48 -12.84 20.06
N ASP A 25 1.67 -12.01 20.72
CA ASP A 25 0.22 -12.03 20.54
C ASP A 25 -0.15 -11.57 19.13
N VAL A 26 -0.96 -12.37 18.43
CA VAL A 26 -1.65 -11.90 17.22
C VAL A 26 -2.79 -10.99 17.64
N ARG A 27 -2.77 -9.76 17.14
CA ARG A 27 -3.80 -8.75 17.41
C ARG A 27 -4.51 -8.36 16.13
N TYR A 28 -5.79 -8.07 16.26
CA TYR A 28 -6.63 -7.65 15.15
C TYR A 28 -7.36 -6.35 15.47
N HIS A 29 -7.40 -5.45 14.50
CA HIS A 29 -8.03 -4.14 14.65
C HIS A 29 -9.54 -4.27 14.91
N LYS A 30 -10.07 -3.52 15.87
CA LYS A 30 -11.50 -3.55 16.27
C LYS A 30 -12.45 -3.03 15.18
N ASN A 31 -11.94 -2.17 14.29
CA ASN A 31 -12.67 -1.58 13.18
C ASN A 31 -12.13 -2.03 11.80
N ALA A 32 -11.93 -3.33 11.62
CA ALA A 32 -11.36 -3.88 10.40
C ALA A 32 -12.18 -3.59 9.13
N GLU A 33 -13.47 -3.28 9.26
CA GLU A 33 -14.34 -2.84 8.17
C GLU A 33 -13.83 -1.55 7.49
N LEU A 34 -13.05 -0.72 8.17
CA LEU A 34 -12.47 0.48 7.59
C LEU A 34 -11.38 0.15 6.56
N GLU A 35 -10.69 -0.98 6.74
CA GLU A 35 -9.76 -1.52 5.75
C GLU A 35 -10.52 -2.02 4.52
N ASP A 36 -11.63 -2.75 4.70
CA ASP A 36 -12.48 -3.19 3.59
C ASP A 36 -12.92 -2.00 2.73
N ILE A 37 -13.41 -0.95 3.37
CA ILE A 37 -13.83 0.28 2.70
C ILE A 37 -12.66 0.90 1.92
N GLY A 38 -11.46 0.94 2.51
CA GLY A 38 -10.27 1.50 1.89
C GLY A 38 -9.85 0.72 0.64
N CYS A 39 -9.76 -0.60 0.76
CA CYS A 39 -9.38 -1.50 -0.34
C CYS A 39 -10.40 -1.48 -1.48
N LEU A 40 -11.70 -1.63 -1.17
CA LEU A 40 -12.75 -1.63 -2.18
C LEU A 40 -12.83 -0.29 -2.92
N LYS A 41 -12.64 0.83 -2.21
CA LYS A 41 -12.54 2.15 -2.84
C LYS A 41 -11.34 2.27 -3.77
N CYS A 42 -10.20 1.71 -3.39
CA CYS A 42 -8.99 1.69 -4.24
C CYS A 42 -9.22 0.91 -5.53
N GLN A 43 -9.77 -0.30 -5.41
CA GLN A 43 -10.12 -1.13 -6.56
C GLN A 43 -11.13 -0.42 -7.48
N GLU A 44 -12.09 0.30 -6.93
CA GLU A 44 -13.06 1.06 -7.73
C GLU A 44 -12.42 2.27 -8.42
N HIS A 45 -11.57 3.02 -7.73
CA HIS A 45 -10.81 4.10 -8.34
C HIS A 45 -9.92 3.59 -9.49
N TRP A 46 -9.35 2.39 -9.36
CA TRP A 46 -8.59 1.74 -10.42
C TRP A 46 -9.48 1.42 -11.62
N ARG A 47 -10.65 0.80 -11.40
CA ARG A 47 -11.62 0.49 -12.48
C ARG A 47 -12.04 1.73 -13.27
N GLN A 48 -12.23 2.85 -12.58
CA GLN A 48 -12.65 4.11 -13.20
C GLN A 48 -11.51 4.83 -13.94
N SER A 49 -10.29 4.80 -13.37
CA SER A 49 -9.20 5.66 -13.83
C SER A 49 -8.16 4.95 -14.69
N VAL A 50 -8.03 3.63 -14.56
CA VAL A 50 -6.95 2.83 -15.18
C VAL A 50 -7.50 1.80 -16.14
N GLY A 51 -8.45 0.97 -15.69
CA GLY A 51 -9.06 -0.06 -16.53
C GLY A 51 -9.64 -1.23 -15.75
N PRO A 52 -10.18 -2.24 -16.44
CA PRO A 52 -10.83 -3.39 -15.81
C PRO A 52 -9.92 -4.06 -14.78
N LEU A 53 -10.49 -4.34 -13.61
CA LEU A 53 -9.87 -5.10 -12.54
C LEU A 53 -10.74 -6.34 -12.30
N GLY A 54 -10.14 -7.52 -12.46
CA GLY A 54 -10.82 -8.78 -12.17
C GLY A 54 -11.09 -8.98 -10.67
N ALA A 55 -11.22 -10.23 -10.24
CA ALA A 55 -11.30 -10.58 -8.82
C ALA A 55 -9.91 -10.44 -8.16
N PHE A 56 -9.49 -9.20 -7.95
CA PHE A 56 -8.20 -8.86 -7.36
C PHE A 56 -8.16 -9.26 -5.88
N LYS A 57 -7.02 -9.82 -5.46
CA LYS A 57 -6.79 -10.33 -4.11
C LYS A 57 -5.46 -9.79 -3.60
N GLY A 58 -5.47 -8.54 -3.14
CA GLY A 58 -4.34 -7.93 -2.46
C GLY A 58 -4.46 -8.05 -0.95
N THR A 59 -4.93 -6.99 -0.32
CA THR A 59 -4.94 -6.82 1.15
C THR A 59 -6.14 -7.51 1.82
N LEU A 60 -7.25 -7.66 1.09
CA LEU A 60 -8.49 -8.26 1.59
C LEU A 60 -8.33 -9.76 1.85
N GLY A 61 -8.61 -10.17 3.08
CA GLY A 61 -8.64 -11.56 3.49
C GLY A 61 -10.06 -12.11 3.57
N ASN A 62 -10.20 -13.44 3.63
CA ASN A 62 -11.50 -14.08 3.85
C ASN A 62 -11.95 -13.99 5.33
N ILE A 63 -10.98 -14.02 6.25
CA ILE A 63 -11.21 -13.99 7.71
C ILE A 63 -10.45 -12.83 8.35
N LEU A 64 -9.18 -12.66 7.99
CA LEU A 64 -8.30 -11.62 8.53
C LEU A 64 -7.72 -10.80 7.38
N ASN A 65 -8.01 -9.51 7.39
CA ASN A 65 -7.39 -8.54 6.48
C ASN A 65 -5.97 -8.19 6.93
N LEU A 66 -5.10 -7.90 5.96
CA LEU A 66 -3.66 -7.76 6.20
C LEU A 66 -3.31 -6.56 7.10
N ILE A 67 -3.83 -5.36 6.85
CA ILE A 67 -3.46 -4.15 7.61
C ILE A 67 -4.01 -4.22 9.02
N SER A 68 -5.23 -4.70 9.19
CA SER A 68 -5.87 -4.88 10.50
C SER A 68 -5.14 -5.90 11.36
N LEU A 69 -4.39 -6.83 10.75
CA LEU A 69 -3.53 -7.80 11.42
C LEU A 69 -2.10 -7.28 11.65
N ALA A 70 -1.51 -6.67 10.62
CA ALA A 70 -0.10 -6.24 10.63
C ALA A 70 0.13 -4.94 11.39
N ILE A 71 -0.86 -4.03 11.39
CA ILE A 71 -0.79 -2.73 12.08
C ILE A 71 -2.07 -2.56 12.92
N PRO A 72 -2.30 -3.43 13.93
CA PRO A 72 -3.58 -3.52 14.63
C PRO A 72 -3.86 -2.32 15.55
N GLU A 73 -2.85 -1.51 15.84
CA GLU A 73 -2.99 -0.23 16.57
C GLU A 73 -2.95 0.99 15.62
N CYS A 74 -3.29 0.80 14.34
CA CYS A 74 -3.55 1.92 13.45
C CYS A 74 -4.62 2.83 14.06
N LEU A 75 -4.49 4.14 13.88
CA LEU A 75 -5.54 5.06 14.27
C LEU A 75 -6.76 4.84 13.38
N PRO A 76 -7.99 4.66 13.92
CA PRO A 76 -9.17 4.34 13.12
C PRO A 76 -9.41 5.34 11.99
N GLU A 77 -9.21 6.64 12.23
CA GLU A 77 -9.37 7.70 11.23
C GLU A 77 -8.32 7.66 10.09
N ARG A 78 -7.28 6.83 10.22
CA ARG A 78 -6.21 6.62 9.23
C ARG A 78 -6.28 5.25 8.56
N LEU A 79 -6.93 4.28 9.18
CA LEU A 79 -6.92 2.88 8.72
C LEU A 79 -7.38 2.75 7.27
N SER A 80 -8.45 3.44 6.89
CA SER A 80 -8.98 3.36 5.52
C SER A 80 -8.01 3.89 4.46
N ILE A 81 -7.30 5.00 4.71
CA ILE A 81 -6.34 5.53 3.74
C ILE A 81 -5.06 4.69 3.70
N VAL A 82 -4.65 4.09 4.82
CA VAL A 82 -3.52 3.15 4.87
C VAL A 82 -3.85 1.89 4.06
N ALA A 83 -5.05 1.32 4.24
CA ALA A 83 -5.54 0.18 3.48
C ALA A 83 -5.64 0.48 1.98
N PHE A 84 -6.22 1.63 1.60
CA PHE A 84 -6.26 2.07 0.22
C PHE A 84 -4.85 2.10 -0.39
N ALA A 85 -3.89 2.66 0.34
CA ALA A 85 -2.54 2.85 -0.14
C ALA A 85 -1.79 1.50 -0.27
N ASN A 86 -2.03 0.56 0.64
CA ASN A 86 -1.49 -0.80 0.56
C ASN A 86 -2.10 -1.62 -0.59
N GLU A 87 -3.41 -1.49 -0.81
CA GLU A 87 -4.09 -2.14 -1.93
C GLU A 87 -3.52 -1.67 -3.27
N LEU A 88 -3.24 -0.37 -3.38
CA LEU A 88 -2.57 0.18 -4.56
C LEU A 88 -1.14 -0.34 -4.71
N ALA A 89 -0.42 -0.53 -3.60
CA ALA A 89 0.93 -1.09 -3.65
C ALA A 89 0.93 -2.53 -4.20
N PHE A 90 -0.01 -3.39 -3.79
CA PHE A 90 -0.14 -4.73 -4.38
C PHE A 90 -0.52 -4.69 -5.86
N MET A 91 -1.47 -3.84 -6.27
CA MET A 91 -1.81 -3.69 -7.69
C MET A 91 -0.61 -3.19 -8.51
N HIS A 92 0.20 -2.30 -7.92
CA HIS A 92 1.41 -1.81 -8.55
C HIS A 92 2.47 -2.92 -8.67
N ASP A 93 2.65 -3.73 -7.63
CA ASP A 93 3.58 -4.87 -7.57
C ASP A 93 3.29 -5.89 -8.69
N ASP A 94 2.03 -6.35 -8.79
CA ASP A 94 1.57 -7.24 -9.86
C ASP A 94 1.86 -6.66 -11.25
N VAL A 95 1.61 -5.36 -11.42
CA VAL A 95 1.87 -4.67 -12.68
C VAL A 95 3.37 -4.58 -12.98
N THR A 96 4.22 -4.31 -11.98
CA THR A 96 5.67 -4.25 -12.17
C THR A 96 6.31 -5.60 -12.44
N ASP A 97 5.76 -6.68 -11.86
CA ASP A 97 6.26 -8.04 -12.07
C ASP A 97 5.91 -8.59 -13.46
N ILE A 98 4.77 -8.18 -14.01
CA ILE A 98 4.28 -8.65 -15.32
C ILE A 98 4.74 -7.73 -16.47
N ALA A 99 4.96 -6.44 -16.22
CA ALA A 99 5.26 -5.49 -17.28
C ALA A 99 6.76 -5.45 -17.65
N GLU A 100 7.06 -5.59 -18.93
CA GLU A 100 8.36 -5.20 -19.52
C GLU A 100 8.69 -3.69 -19.32
N HIS A 101 7.75 -2.91 -18.78
CA HIS A 101 7.80 -1.44 -18.66
C HIS A 101 7.64 -0.92 -17.21
N GLY A 102 8.10 -1.67 -16.21
CA GLY A 102 8.03 -1.28 -14.78
C GLY A 102 8.52 0.15 -14.50
N ASP A 103 9.53 0.62 -15.24
CA ASP A 103 10.07 1.99 -15.14
C ASP A 103 9.03 3.09 -15.43
N VAL A 104 8.10 2.87 -16.37
CA VAL A 104 7.07 3.87 -16.72
C VAL A 104 6.06 4.01 -15.58
N HIS A 105 5.71 2.91 -14.91
CA HIS A 105 4.78 2.92 -13.78
C HIS A 105 5.40 3.55 -12.52
N ASN A 106 6.68 3.28 -12.28
CA ASN A 106 7.45 3.95 -11.25
C ASN A 106 7.50 5.47 -11.44
N ASN A 107 7.73 5.95 -12.66
CA ASN A 107 7.79 7.39 -12.96
C ASN A 107 6.46 8.10 -12.67
N ASP A 108 5.33 7.50 -13.03
CA ASP A 108 3.99 8.05 -12.75
C ASP A 108 3.72 8.21 -11.25
N PHE A 109 4.09 7.19 -10.46
CA PHE A 109 3.92 7.20 -9.01
C PHE A 109 4.80 8.27 -8.35
N LYS A 110 6.08 8.32 -8.75
CA LYS A 110 7.06 9.27 -8.25
C LYS A 110 6.68 10.72 -8.56
N ASP A 111 6.26 11.00 -9.79
CA ASP A 111 5.87 12.35 -10.22
C ASP A 111 4.74 12.91 -9.35
N ALA A 112 3.71 12.11 -9.09
CA ALA A 112 2.57 12.51 -8.27
C ALA A 112 3.00 12.89 -6.83
N PHE A 113 3.80 12.04 -6.20
CA PHE A 113 4.27 12.28 -4.83
C PHE A 113 5.25 13.44 -4.71
N ASN A 114 6.19 13.58 -5.66
CA ASN A 114 7.10 14.72 -5.66
C ASN A 114 6.37 16.04 -5.86
N LYS A 115 5.36 16.08 -6.74
CA LYS A 115 4.52 17.28 -6.94
C LYS A 115 3.79 17.65 -5.65
N MET A 116 3.07 16.72 -5.02
CA MET A 116 2.41 16.97 -3.73
C MET A 116 3.38 17.47 -2.65
N ALA A 117 4.54 16.81 -2.50
CA ALA A 117 5.51 17.13 -1.46
C ALA A 117 6.21 18.49 -1.65
N SER A 118 6.27 19.00 -2.88
CA SER A 118 6.96 20.26 -3.22
C SER A 118 6.02 21.45 -3.35
N THR A 119 4.86 21.28 -3.99
CA THR A 119 3.95 22.39 -4.28
C THR A 119 2.75 22.47 -3.34
N GLY A 120 2.47 21.43 -2.55
CA GLY A 120 1.25 21.39 -1.75
C GLY A 120 -0.03 21.25 -2.61
N THR A 121 0.11 21.06 -3.92
CA THR A 121 -0.99 21.03 -4.88
C THR A 121 -0.80 19.89 -5.87
N MET A 122 -1.90 19.28 -6.28
CA MET A 122 -1.92 18.44 -7.48
C MET A 122 -3.06 18.90 -8.35
N ASP A 123 -2.75 19.23 -9.60
CA ASP A 123 -3.78 19.22 -10.64
C ASP A 123 -4.35 17.82 -10.64
N ASN A 124 -5.69 17.70 -10.62
CA ASN A 124 -6.35 16.42 -10.74
C ASN A 124 -5.77 15.74 -11.98
N ALA A 125 -4.95 14.71 -11.80
CA ALA A 125 -4.66 13.79 -12.90
C ALA A 125 -6.03 13.20 -13.25
N ALA A 126 -6.68 13.79 -14.26
CA ALA A 126 -8.10 13.60 -14.53
C ALA A 126 -8.43 12.15 -14.93
N SER A 127 -7.40 11.38 -15.26
CA SER A 127 -7.47 9.96 -15.60
C SER A 127 -6.06 9.35 -15.53
N GLY A 128 -6.00 8.01 -15.57
CA GLY A 128 -4.75 7.26 -15.62
C GLY A 128 -4.19 6.86 -14.27
N LYS A 129 -3.04 6.18 -14.30
CA LYS A 129 -2.39 5.57 -13.12
C LYS A 129 -1.92 6.59 -12.09
N ARG A 130 -1.70 7.85 -12.49
CA ARG A 130 -1.33 8.96 -11.60
C ARG A 130 -2.46 9.45 -10.68
N ALA A 131 -3.72 9.14 -11.00
CA ALA A 131 -4.88 9.60 -10.23
C ALA A 131 -4.92 9.00 -8.82
N LEU A 132 -4.53 7.73 -8.65
CA LEU A 132 -4.61 7.04 -7.36
C LEU A 132 -3.52 7.49 -6.36
N PRO A 133 -2.23 7.58 -6.75
CA PRO A 133 -1.20 8.16 -5.89
C PRO A 133 -1.53 9.62 -5.52
N ALA A 134 -2.10 10.38 -6.45
CA ALA A 134 -2.52 11.74 -6.16
C ALA A 134 -3.63 11.81 -5.10
N TYR A 135 -4.64 10.94 -5.21
CA TYR A 135 -5.67 10.82 -4.19
C TYR A 135 -5.10 10.48 -2.81
N ILE A 136 -4.18 9.51 -2.74
CA ILE A 136 -3.53 9.10 -1.47
C ILE A 136 -2.83 10.30 -0.83
N ALA A 137 -1.98 10.99 -1.57
CA ALA A 137 -1.18 12.06 -1.01
C ALA A 137 -2.05 13.23 -0.51
N LYS A 138 -3.12 13.56 -1.23
CA LYS A 138 -4.10 14.57 -0.82
C LYS A 138 -4.83 14.19 0.47
N GLU A 139 -5.31 12.95 0.57
CA GLU A 139 -6.04 12.48 1.75
C GLU A 139 -5.13 12.38 2.97
N MET A 140 -3.89 11.89 2.81
CA MET A 140 -2.92 11.86 3.90
C MET A 140 -2.64 13.26 4.44
N VAL A 141 -2.40 14.24 3.56
CA VAL A 141 -2.16 15.64 3.96
C VAL A 141 -3.39 16.26 4.64
N ARG A 142 -4.60 15.94 4.16
CA ARG A 142 -5.86 16.37 4.77
C ARG A 142 -6.04 15.84 6.20
N ILE A 143 -5.61 14.60 6.45
CA ILE A 143 -5.73 13.94 7.76
C ILE A 143 -4.63 14.43 8.72
N ASP A 144 -3.38 14.40 8.29
CA ASP A 144 -2.21 14.79 9.10
C ASP A 144 -1.07 15.23 8.20
N ASN A 145 -1.05 16.52 7.84
CA ASN A 145 0.01 17.11 7.01
C ASN A 145 1.42 16.86 7.58
N TYR A 146 1.60 16.99 8.89
CA TYR A 146 2.91 16.88 9.52
C TYR A 146 3.53 15.50 9.33
N ARG A 147 2.73 14.42 9.45
CA ARG A 147 3.19 13.05 9.22
C ARG A 147 3.13 12.64 7.76
N ALA A 148 2.19 13.17 6.98
CA ALA A 148 2.01 12.82 5.58
C ALA A 148 3.22 13.20 4.72
N ILE A 149 3.75 14.42 4.86
CA ILE A 149 4.81 14.93 3.99
C ILE A 149 6.08 14.06 4.06
N PRO A 150 6.61 13.68 5.25
CA PRO A 150 7.72 12.73 5.34
C PRO A 150 7.41 11.37 4.70
N THR A 151 6.21 10.81 4.92
CA THR A 151 5.83 9.51 4.35
C THR A 151 5.75 9.55 2.83
N ILE A 152 5.14 10.60 2.26
CA ILE A 152 5.05 10.80 0.80
C ILE A 152 6.47 10.90 0.19
N LYS A 153 7.39 11.63 0.85
CA LYS A 153 8.80 11.71 0.41
C LYS A 153 9.50 10.35 0.50
N ALA A 154 9.26 9.59 1.57
CA ALA A 154 9.83 8.26 1.72
C ALA A 154 9.33 7.30 0.63
N TRP A 155 8.04 7.36 0.28
CA TRP A 155 7.46 6.59 -0.80
C TRP A 155 7.98 7.01 -2.18
N ALA A 156 8.10 8.31 -2.47
CA ALA A 156 8.70 8.79 -3.71
C ALA A 156 10.14 8.27 -3.87
N LYS A 157 10.91 8.24 -2.78
CA LYS A 157 12.26 7.68 -2.75
C LYS A 157 12.26 6.16 -2.87
N PHE A 158 11.31 5.45 -2.26
CA PHE A 158 11.21 3.99 -2.34
C PHE A 158 10.99 3.53 -3.79
N VAL A 159 10.12 4.22 -4.53
CA VAL A 159 9.84 3.94 -5.94
C VAL A 159 11.08 4.08 -6.82
N ASP A 160 12.07 4.90 -6.43
CA ASP A 160 13.35 4.94 -7.15
C ASP A 160 14.09 3.61 -7.11
N TYR A 161 13.89 2.78 -6.10
CA TYR A 161 14.58 1.50 -5.94
C TYR A 161 13.72 0.29 -6.34
N GLY A 162 12.40 0.44 -6.44
CA GLY A 162 11.49 -0.62 -6.88
C GLY A 162 11.64 -0.93 -8.36
N GLY A 163 11.63 -2.22 -8.75
CA GLY A 163 11.64 -2.63 -10.15
C GLY A 163 13.00 -2.58 -10.89
N ARG A 164 14.09 -2.10 -10.25
CA ARG A 164 15.43 -2.25 -10.84
C ARG A 164 15.88 -3.70 -10.73
N GLN A 165 15.58 -4.49 -11.76
CA GLN A 165 16.34 -5.72 -12.03
C GLN A 165 17.78 -5.27 -12.34
N GLU A 166 18.72 -5.49 -11.42
CA GLU A 166 20.12 -5.49 -11.80
C GLU A 166 20.26 -6.53 -12.92
N MET A 167 20.49 -6.10 -14.16
CA MET A 167 21.05 -6.99 -15.18
C MET A 167 22.42 -7.43 -14.67
N LYS A 168 22.45 -8.48 -13.85
CA LYS A 168 23.66 -9.24 -13.57
C LYS A 168 24.01 -9.95 -14.87
N THR A 169 24.66 -9.21 -15.75
CA THR A 169 25.48 -9.79 -16.81
C THR A 169 26.59 -10.55 -16.11
N TRP A 170 26.33 -11.82 -15.80
CA TRP A 170 27.40 -12.79 -15.63
C TRP A 170 28.10 -12.89 -16.98
N ARG A 171 29.04 -11.97 -17.24
CA ARG A 171 30.07 -12.21 -18.23
C ARG A 171 30.77 -13.47 -17.74
N LEU A 172 30.54 -14.58 -18.44
CA LEU A 172 31.45 -15.72 -18.44
C LEU A 172 32.82 -15.17 -18.84
N GLN A 173 33.60 -14.77 -17.85
CA GLN A 173 35.03 -14.56 -18.01
C GLN A 173 35.69 -15.93 -17.84
N GLY A 174 36.07 -16.52 -18.96
CA GLY A 174 37.18 -17.46 -19.05
C GLY A 174 36.82 -18.94 -18.93
N LEU A 175 36.55 -19.56 -20.07
CA LEU A 175 37.18 -20.82 -20.50
C LEU A 175 37.63 -20.67 -21.95
#